data_AF-A0A0H2MQ07-F1
#
_entry.id   AF-A0A0H2MQ07-F1
#
_cell.length_a   1.000
_cell.length_b   1.000
_cell.length_c   1.000
_cell.angle_alpha   90.00
_cell.angle_beta   90.00
_cell.angle_gamma   90.00
#
_symmetry.space_group_name_H-M   'P 1'
#
loop_
_entity.id
_entity.type
_entity.pdbx_description
1 polymer ?
#
loop_
_entity_poly.entity_id
_entity_poly.type
_entity_poly.pdbx_seq_one_letter_code
_entity_poly.pdbx_strand_id
1 'polypeptide(L)' 'MTDLEQILNNDPTGAEVKKLKETLFQAQTSVKRKLDQGCDPQQYQQLTKQHEAYIAAQAVLENYVSRLS' A
#
# COMPACT_ATOMS: atom_id res chain seq x y z
N MET A 1 -13.87 3.64 -13.94
CA MET A 1 -13.76 2.29 -13.39
C MET A 1 -12.43 1.72 -13.81
N THR A 2 -11.52 1.52 -12.88
CA THR A 2 -10.26 0.78 -13.08
C THR A 2 -10.46 -0.69 -12.72
N ASP A 3 -9.56 -1.57 -13.18
CA ASP A 3 -9.60 -3.00 -12.86
C ASP A 3 -9.59 -3.24 -11.33
N LEU A 4 -8.87 -2.40 -10.59
CA LEU A 4 -8.81 -2.46 -9.12
C LEU A 4 -10.17 -2.11 -8.49
N GLU A 5 -10.82 -1.05 -8.95
CA GLU A 5 -12.17 -0.66 -8.48
C GLU A 5 -13.19 -1.77 -8.74
N GLN A 6 -13.09 -2.45 -9.89
CA GLN A 6 -13.97 -3.56 -10.23
C GLN A 6 -13.73 -4.79 -9.34
N ILE A 7 -12.47 -5.12 -9.03
CA ILE A 7 -12.15 -6.21 -8.10
C ILE A 7 -12.71 -5.90 -6.71
N LEU A 8 -12.47 -4.67 -6.21
CA LEU A 8 -12.91 -4.26 -4.88
C LEU A 8 -14.44 -4.19 -4.74
N ASN A 9 -15.16 -3.81 -5.80
CA ASN A 9 -16.62 -3.77 -5.78
C ASN A 9 -17.26 -5.17 -5.83
N ASN A 10 -16.52 -6.17 -6.29
CA ASN A 10 -16.97 -7.56 -6.38
C ASN A 10 -16.33 -8.44 -5.30
N ASP A 11 -15.92 -7.85 -4.17
CA ASP A 11 -15.29 -8.54 -3.03
C ASP A 11 -16.25 -8.62 -1.81
N PRO A 12 -17.32 -9.44 -1.86
CA PRO A 12 -18.33 -9.50 -0.80
C PRO A 12 -17.80 -10.06 0.53
N THR A 13 -16.64 -10.74 0.51
CA THR A 13 -16.00 -11.29 1.70
C THR A 13 -14.91 -10.37 2.26
N GLY A 14 -14.52 -9.31 1.53
CA GLY A 14 -13.41 -8.43 1.89
C GLY A 14 -12.03 -9.10 1.80
N ALA A 15 -11.93 -10.25 1.11
CA ALA A 15 -10.71 -11.04 1.04
C ALA A 15 -9.63 -10.36 0.19
N GLU A 16 -10.01 -9.76 -0.93
CA GLU A 16 -9.09 -9.03 -1.80
C GLU A 16 -8.63 -7.73 -1.14
N VAL A 17 -9.55 -7.01 -0.47
CA VAL A 17 -9.20 -5.85 0.35
C VAL A 17 -8.17 -6.22 1.42
N LYS A 18 -8.39 -7.32 2.15
CA LYS A 18 -7.48 -7.78 3.19
C LYS A 18 -6.11 -8.12 2.62
N LYS A 19 -6.06 -8.87 1.52
CA LYS A 19 -4.81 -9.25 0.83
C LYS A 19 -4.03 -8.04 0.35
N LEU A 20 -4.70 -7.03 -0.21
CA LEU A 20 -4.07 -5.78 -0.63
C LEU A 20 -3.48 -5.01 0.56
N LYS A 21 -4.22 -4.92 1.67
CA LYS A 21 -3.74 -4.29 2.91
C LYS A 21 -2.50 -5.00 3.46
N GLU A 22 -2.52 -6.34 3.53
CA GLU A 22 -1.38 -7.14 3.99
C GLU A 22 -0.15 -6.96 3.08
N THR A 23 -0.36 -6.94 1.76
CA THR A 23 0.72 -6.74 0.78
C THR A 23 1.35 -5.35 0.93
N LEU A 24 0.54 -4.30 1.04
CA LEU A 24 1.01 -2.93 1.26
C LEU A 24 1.78 -2.82 2.58
N PHE A 25 1.28 -3.42 3.66
CA PHE A 25 1.95 -3.44 4.95
C PHE A 25 3.32 -4.13 4.91
N GLN A 26 3.41 -5.28 4.24
CA GLN A 26 4.68 -5.99 4.05
C GLN A 26 5.68 -5.16 3.24
N ALA A 27 5.22 -4.48 2.19
CA ALA A 27 6.05 -3.62 1.35
C ALA A 27 6.58 -2.40 2.14
N GLN A 28 5.71 -1.71 2.90
CA GLN A 28 6.10 -0.61 3.80
C GLN A 28 7.14 -1.05 4.82
N THR A 29 6.89 -2.18 5.49
CA THR A 29 7.80 -2.74 6.50
C THR A 29 9.16 -3.08 5.89
N SER A 30 9.18 -3.63 4.67
CA SER A 30 10.41 -3.99 3.97
C SER A 30 11.24 -2.75 3.62
N VAL A 31 10.59 -1.69 3.12
CA VAL A 31 11.27 -0.42 2.82
C VAL A 31 11.79 0.25 4.09
N LYS A 32 10.97 0.30 5.15
CA LYS A 32 11.37 0.86 6.44
C LYS A 32 12.59 0.16 7.02
N ARG A 33 12.62 -1.19 7.01
CA ARG A 33 13.80 -1.95 7.45
C ARG A 33 15.07 -1.62 6.66
N LYS A 34 14.96 -1.41 5.34
CA LYS A 34 16.11 -0.99 4.51
C LYS A 34 16.61 0.41 4.87
N LEU A 35 15.69 1.33 5.17
CA LEU A 35 16.04 2.66 5.67
C LEU A 35 16.73 2.57 7.05
N ASP A 36 16.20 1.75 7.96
CA ASP A 36 16.73 1.57 9.32
C ASP A 36 18.13 0.93 9.34
N GLN A 37 18.45 0.08 8.35
CA GLN A 37 19.78 -0.54 8.19
C GLN A 37 20.85 0.43 7.68
N GLY A 38 20.46 1.64 7.26
CA GLY A 38 21.32 2.58 6.57
C GLY A 38 21.47 2.23 5.10
N CYS A 39 21.40 3.26 4.25
CA CYS A 39 21.60 3.16 2.81
C CYS A 39 22.30 4.43 2.30
N ASP A 40 22.84 4.38 1.08
CA ASP A 40 23.44 5.57 0.48
C ASP A 40 22.38 6.66 0.20
N PRO A 41 22.78 7.93 0.06
CA PRO A 41 21.83 9.05 -0.07
C PRO A 41 20.86 8.92 -1.25
N GLN A 42 21.29 8.32 -2.36
CA GLN A 42 20.44 8.15 -3.54
C GLN A 42 19.37 7.08 -3.28
N GLN A 43 19.76 5.95 -2.68
CA GLN A 43 18.83 4.91 -2.24
C GLN A 43 17.89 5.43 -1.16
N TYR A 44 18.37 6.22 -0.20
CA TYR A 44 17.55 6.81 0.85
C TYR A 44 16.41 7.65 0.26
N GLN A 45 16.71 8.51 -0.71
CA GLN A 45 15.70 9.34 -1.36
C GLN A 45 14.67 8.49 -2.11
N GLN A 46 15.10 7.44 -2.80
CA GLN A 46 14.19 6.53 -3.52
C GLN A 46 13.31 5.74 -2.56
N LEU A 47 13.89 5.15 -1.53
CA LEU A 47 13.18 4.35 -0.52
C LEU A 47 12.19 5.22 0.27
N THR A 48 12.55 6.46 0.60
CA THR A 48 11.63 7.41 1.25
C THR A 48 10.41 7.69 0.38
N LYS A 49 10.61 8.03 -0.90
CA LYS A 49 9.51 8.23 -1.86
C LYS A 49 8.65 6.98 -2.02
N GLN A 50 9.27 5.81 -2.04
CA GLN A 50 8.56 4.53 -2.15
C GLN A 50 7.71 4.26 -0.90
N HIS A 51 8.23 4.55 0.29
CA HIS A 51 7.50 4.42 1.54
C HIS A 51 6.29 5.37 1.59
N GLU A 52 6.48 6.63 1.21
CA GLU A 52 5.39 7.62 1.10
C GLU A 52 4.32 7.19 0.10
N ALA A 53 4.73 6.65 -1.06
CA ALA A 53 3.79 6.14 -2.06
C ALA A 53 2.95 4.97 -1.51
N TYR A 54 3.53 4.08 -0.71
CA TYR A 54 2.76 3.00 -0.08
C TYR A 54 1.79 3.49 0.98
N ILE A 55 2.14 4.52 1.75
CA ILE A 55 1.21 5.17 2.70
C ILE A 55 0.04 5.78 1.93
N ALA A 56 0.32 6.52 0.85
CA ALA A 56 -0.71 7.12 0.02
C ALA A 56 -1.63 6.07 -0.61
N ALA A 57 -1.07 4.97 -1.12
CA ALA A 57 -1.84 3.86 -1.68
C ALA A 57 -2.77 3.22 -0.64
N GLN A 58 -2.28 3.02 0.59
CA GLN A 58 -3.11 2.51 1.69
C GLN A 58 -4.26 3.47 2.02
N ALA A 59 -4.00 4.76 2.12
CA ALA A 59 -5.02 5.77 2.38
C ALA A 59 -6.10 5.81 1.28
N VAL A 60 -5.70 5.66 0.00
CA VAL A 60 -6.65 5.57 -1.12
C VAL A 60 -7.52 4.32 -1.00
N LEU A 61 -6.92 3.17 -0.70
CA LEU A 61 -7.65 1.91 -0.51
C LEU A 61 -8.66 2.00 0.65
N GLU A 62 -8.25 2.55 1.79
CA GLU A 62 -9.12 2.72 2.96
C GLU A 62 -10.28 3.66 2.68
N ASN A 63 -10.01 4.81 2.04
CA ASN A 63 -11.05 5.75 1.62
C ASN A 63 -12.03 5.12 0.63
N TYR A 64 -11.53 4.31 -0.31
CA TYR A 64 -12.39 3.64 -1.29
C TYR A 64 -13.30 2.60 -0.62
N VAL A 65 -12.73 1.72 0.20
CA VAL A 65 -13.48 0.69 0.92
C VAL A 65 -14.53 1.30 1.85
N SER A 66 -14.18 2.39 2.56
CA SER A 66 -15.13 3.10 3.43
C SER A 66 -16.32 3.70 2.66
N ARG A 67 -16.21 3.96 1.35
CA ARG A 67 -17.31 4.46 0.52
C ARG A 67 -18.18 3.34 -0.04
N LEU A 68 -17.69 2.10 -0.02
CA LEU A 68 -18.44 0.90 -0.42
C LEU A 68 -19.27 0.29 0.72
N SER A 69 -18.97 0.69 1.96
CA SER A 69 -19.64 0.22 3.18
C SER A 69 -20.90 1.03 3.46
#